data_AF-A0A8H6ADN7-F1
#
_entry.id   AF-A0A8H6ADN7-F1
#
_cell.length_a   1.000
_cell.length_b   1.000
_cell.length_c   1.000
_cell.angle_alpha   90.00
_cell.angle_beta   90.00
_cell.angle_gamma   90.00
#
_symmetry.space_group_name_H-M   'P 1'
#
loop_
_entity.id
_entity.type
_entity.pdbx_description
1 polymer ?
#
loop_
_entity_poly.entity_id
_entity_poly.type
_entity_poly.pdbx_seq_one_letter_code
_entity_poly.pdbx_strand_id
1 'polypeptide(L)'
;MSAFNRPNAGPPATYFAAADSVPASVLQAAAAAASVVPKDAIYLFSLENSEKSIIHSDWLSFKEGAALSWVADMDVDCDGVNHKCDGNGDGQPQTNWGALSAYAVPYIVIPDMFLAANKDILPGNNVAAVICGGKMFYGVLGDSNGDNPQITGEASWLMARTCFPKEDLQGNNAHSPKDVTYILFTGKEAVLPDTAINKNYITDFDTLRSMGDKFARALASNLATPTTVSTATATTTAGDSAAAMSRVGQEGRMMMIALMVWAVMVTITL
;
A
#
# COMPACT_ATOMS: atom_id res chain seq x y z
N MET A 1 -25.18 2.19 -10.14
CA MET A 1 -24.34 2.65 -9.01
C MET A 1 -25.15 3.31 -7.89
N SER A 2 -26.10 4.21 -8.15
CA SER A 2 -26.96 4.77 -7.08
C SER A 2 -27.76 3.73 -6.28
N ALA A 3 -28.13 2.60 -6.91
CA ALA A 3 -28.76 1.48 -6.22
C ALA A 3 -27.88 0.89 -5.10
N PHE A 4 -26.55 1.03 -5.20
CA PHE A 4 -25.61 0.55 -4.20
C PHE A 4 -25.34 1.56 -3.07
N ASN A 5 -25.85 2.79 -3.17
CA ASN A 5 -25.60 3.86 -2.20
C ASN A 5 -26.48 3.69 -0.94
N ARG A 6 -26.27 2.60 -0.19
CA ARG A 6 -26.89 2.31 1.11
C ARG A 6 -25.94 1.47 1.98
N PRO A 7 -26.01 1.58 3.33
CA PRO A 7 -25.03 0.95 4.23
C PRO A 7 -24.79 -0.55 4.03
N ASN A 8 -25.84 -1.28 3.63
CA ASN A 8 -25.84 -2.74 3.48
C ASN A 8 -26.02 -3.19 2.02
N ALA A 9 -25.79 -2.30 1.05
CA ALA A 9 -26.05 -2.58 -0.35
C ALA A 9 -24.91 -2.15 -1.27
N GLY A 10 -23.67 -2.09 -0.79
CA GLY A 10 -22.52 -1.75 -1.64
C GLY A 10 -22.33 -2.72 -2.83
N PRO A 11 -21.55 -2.33 -3.86
CA PRO A 11 -21.12 -3.24 -4.91
C PRO A 11 -20.48 -4.51 -4.31
N PRO A 12 -20.71 -5.70 -4.90
CA PRO A 12 -20.10 -6.93 -4.42
C PRO A 12 -18.57 -6.82 -4.40
N ALA A 13 -17.93 -7.40 -3.38
CA ALA A 13 -16.46 -7.42 -3.27
C ALA A 13 -15.75 -7.96 -4.52
N THR A 14 -16.38 -8.89 -5.24
CA THR A 14 -15.85 -9.44 -6.51
C THR A 14 -15.70 -8.40 -7.62
N TYR A 15 -16.34 -7.24 -7.51
CA TYR A 15 -16.21 -6.15 -8.48
C TYR A 15 -14.89 -5.40 -8.33
N PHE A 16 -14.18 -5.54 -7.22
CA PHE A 16 -12.92 -4.85 -6.99
C PHE A 16 -11.88 -5.72 -6.28
N ALA A 17 -12.15 -7.01 -6.07
CA ALA A 17 -11.15 -7.98 -5.64
C ALA A 17 -10.06 -8.16 -6.71
N ALA A 18 -8.81 -8.22 -6.25
CA ALA A 18 -7.69 -8.59 -7.09
C ALA A 18 -7.85 -10.03 -7.62
N ALA A 19 -7.27 -10.31 -8.78
CA ALA A 19 -7.25 -11.68 -9.29
C ALA A 19 -6.39 -12.59 -8.40
N ASP A 20 -6.78 -13.87 -8.24
CA ASP A 20 -6.05 -14.86 -7.42
C ASP A 20 -4.59 -15.05 -7.83
N SER A 21 -4.24 -14.71 -9.07
CA SER A 21 -2.87 -14.77 -9.58
C SER A 21 -2.03 -13.53 -9.28
N VAL A 22 -2.57 -12.52 -8.58
CA VAL A 22 -1.80 -11.41 -8.01
C VAL A 22 -1.18 -11.88 -6.69
N PRO A 23 0.14 -11.79 -6.50
CA PRO A 23 0.81 -12.34 -5.31
C PRO A 23 0.68 -11.39 -4.10
N ALA A 24 -0.54 -11.27 -3.55
CA ALA A 24 -0.85 -10.34 -2.47
C ALA A 24 0.06 -10.52 -1.23
N SER A 25 0.37 -11.76 -0.84
CA SER A 25 1.28 -12.03 0.29
C SER A 25 2.72 -11.54 0.06
N VAL A 26 3.20 -11.57 -1.19
CA VAL A 26 4.52 -11.03 -1.55
C VAL A 26 4.51 -9.51 -1.45
N LEU A 27 3.46 -8.87 -1.96
CA LEU A 27 3.29 -7.42 -1.88
C LEU A 27 3.18 -6.95 -0.42
N GLN A 28 2.41 -7.68 0.39
CA GLN A 28 2.25 -7.41 1.82
C GLN A 28 3.59 -7.54 2.57
N ALA A 29 4.33 -8.62 2.34
CA ALA A 29 5.65 -8.83 2.95
C ALA A 29 6.66 -7.74 2.53
N ALA A 30 6.62 -7.32 1.26
CA ALA A 30 7.47 -6.24 0.77
C ALA A 30 7.12 -4.89 1.39
N ALA A 31 5.82 -4.58 1.54
CA ALA A 31 5.38 -3.34 2.21
C ALA A 31 5.83 -3.30 3.68
N ALA A 32 5.73 -4.44 4.39
CA ALA A 32 6.20 -4.56 5.76
C ALA A 32 7.73 -4.41 5.90
N ALA A 33 8.48 -4.67 4.83
CA ALA A 33 9.94 -4.52 4.78
C ALA A 33 10.41 -3.17 4.21
N ALA A 34 9.49 -2.30 3.78
CA ALA A 34 9.79 -1.00 3.20
C ALA A 34 10.47 -0.09 4.25
N SER A 35 11.38 0.78 3.80
CA SER A 35 12.28 1.51 4.70
C SER A 35 12.58 2.95 4.30
N VAL A 36 12.33 3.32 3.04
CA VAL A 36 12.60 4.68 2.56
C VAL A 36 11.46 5.59 2.98
N VAL A 37 11.75 6.56 3.84
CA VAL A 37 10.76 7.50 4.36
C VAL A 37 10.88 8.84 3.61
N PRO A 38 9.90 9.22 2.78
CA PRO A 38 9.84 10.54 2.16
C PRO A 38 9.50 11.63 3.19
N LYS A 39 9.56 12.88 2.74
CA LYS A 39 9.16 14.04 3.57
C LYS A 39 7.68 13.93 3.95
N ASP A 40 7.34 14.40 5.15
CA ASP A 40 5.97 14.52 5.67
C ASP A 40 5.20 13.19 5.65
N ALA A 41 5.83 12.09 6.06
CA ALA A 41 5.33 10.72 5.84
C ALA A 41 5.07 9.91 7.11
N ILE A 42 5.09 10.51 8.30
CA ILE A 42 4.96 9.83 9.59
C ILE A 42 3.73 10.37 10.32
N TYR A 43 2.75 9.49 10.55
CA TYR A 43 1.45 9.87 11.10
C TYR A 43 1.02 8.90 12.19
N LEU A 44 0.06 9.32 13.03
CA LEU A 44 -0.71 8.33 13.78
C LEU A 44 -1.51 7.48 12.78
N PHE A 45 -1.77 6.23 13.13
CA PHE A 45 -2.83 5.48 12.46
C PHE A 45 -4.12 5.51 13.26
N SER A 46 -4.02 5.52 14.60
CA SER A 46 -5.19 5.61 15.49
C SER A 46 -5.04 6.78 16.46
N LEU A 47 -6.16 7.41 16.81
CA LEU A 47 -6.23 8.40 17.89
C LEU A 47 -6.21 7.76 19.29
N GLU A 48 -6.38 6.44 19.38
CA GLU A 48 -6.43 5.70 20.66
C GLU A 48 -5.04 5.32 21.19
N ASN A 49 -4.00 5.44 20.36
CA ASN A 49 -2.62 5.12 20.75
C ASN A 49 -1.62 6.12 20.14
N SER A 50 -0.34 5.99 20.52
CA SER A 50 0.74 6.88 20.05
C SER A 50 1.61 6.27 18.96
N GLU A 51 1.31 5.03 18.54
CA GLU A 51 2.07 4.32 17.53
C GLU A 51 1.87 4.98 16.16
N LYS A 52 2.92 4.87 15.32
CA LYS A 52 2.97 5.53 14.02
C LYS A 52 2.81 4.54 12.87
N SER A 53 2.19 5.05 11.82
CA SER A 53 2.21 4.50 10.48
C SER A 53 3.08 5.40 9.60
N ILE A 54 3.89 4.77 8.76
CA ILE A 54 4.89 5.45 7.93
C ILE A 54 4.58 5.14 6.47
N ILE A 55 4.44 6.19 5.67
CA ILE A 55 4.33 6.07 4.22
C ILE A 55 5.73 5.92 3.65
N HIS A 56 5.95 4.88 2.86
CA HIS A 56 7.23 4.53 2.28
C HIS A 56 7.27 4.79 0.77
N SER A 57 8.46 5.13 0.26
CA SER A 57 8.71 5.50 -1.14
C SER A 57 9.69 4.59 -1.87
N ASP A 58 9.98 3.41 -1.31
CA ASP A 58 10.93 2.43 -1.84
C ASP A 58 10.71 2.12 -3.34
N TRP A 59 9.46 2.19 -3.81
CA TRP A 59 9.07 1.74 -5.15
C TRP A 59 8.82 2.88 -6.15
N LEU A 60 9.07 4.15 -5.79
CA LEU A 60 8.78 5.30 -6.67
C LEU A 60 9.61 5.33 -7.96
N SER A 61 10.76 4.64 -7.99
CA SER A 61 11.65 4.63 -9.14
C SER A 61 11.26 3.62 -10.23
N PHE A 62 10.28 2.74 -9.97
CA PHE A 62 9.85 1.75 -10.96
C PHE A 62 9.17 2.42 -12.16
N LYS A 63 9.42 1.90 -13.37
CA LYS A 63 8.79 2.44 -14.58
C LYS A 63 7.29 2.12 -14.64
N GLU A 64 6.92 0.96 -14.12
CA GLU A 64 5.55 0.46 -14.05
C GLU A 64 5.34 -0.21 -12.69
N GLY A 65 4.19 0.01 -12.06
CA GLY A 65 3.95 -0.41 -10.68
C GLY A 65 4.68 0.46 -9.65
N ALA A 66 5.10 1.69 -10.02
CA ALA A 66 5.57 2.66 -9.05
C ALA A 66 4.48 2.95 -8.03
N ALA A 67 4.83 2.87 -6.74
CA ALA A 67 3.86 3.02 -5.68
C ALA A 67 4.49 3.51 -4.37
N LEU A 68 3.62 4.03 -3.52
CA LEU A 68 3.85 4.23 -2.11
C LEU A 68 3.23 3.07 -1.33
N SER A 69 3.74 2.78 -0.13
CA SER A 69 3.15 1.76 0.75
C SER A 69 3.20 2.13 2.22
N TRP A 70 2.19 1.71 2.98
CA TRP A 70 2.19 1.81 4.44
C TRP A 70 1.34 0.71 5.07
N VAL A 71 1.50 0.53 6.38
CA VAL A 71 0.70 -0.38 7.20
C VAL A 71 0.04 0.44 8.31
N ALA A 72 -1.29 0.36 8.37
CA ALA A 72 -2.13 1.06 9.33
C ALA A 72 -3.25 0.13 9.82
N ASP A 73 -4.12 0.67 10.64
CA ASP A 73 -5.44 0.12 10.95
C ASP A 73 -6.43 0.39 9.80
N MET A 74 -7.73 0.30 10.09
CA MET A 74 -8.76 0.68 9.13
C MET A 74 -9.93 1.42 9.79
N ASP A 75 -9.88 2.74 9.68
CA ASP A 75 -10.94 3.67 10.03
C ASP A 75 -11.93 3.85 8.88
N VAL A 76 -13.17 4.26 9.20
CA VAL A 76 -14.21 4.50 8.20
C VAL A 76 -14.29 5.99 7.89
N ASP A 77 -13.84 6.36 6.69
CA ASP A 77 -14.19 7.64 6.11
C ASP A 77 -15.56 7.57 5.42
N CYS A 78 -16.34 8.62 5.64
CA CYS A 78 -17.69 8.75 5.13
C CYS A 78 -17.91 10.00 4.28
N ASP A 79 -16.86 10.79 4.02
CA ASP A 79 -16.95 12.04 3.29
C ASP A 79 -17.59 11.89 1.90
N GLY A 80 -18.12 13.01 1.40
CA GLY A 80 -18.89 13.07 0.16
C GLY A 80 -20.39 12.83 0.37
N VAL A 81 -20.99 11.97 -0.46
CA VAL A 81 -22.46 11.77 -0.49
C VAL A 81 -22.98 11.22 0.84
N ASN A 82 -22.12 10.50 1.56
CA ASN A 82 -22.48 9.75 2.76
C ASN A 82 -21.92 10.36 4.05
N HIS A 83 -21.55 11.65 4.05
CA HIS A 83 -20.89 12.34 5.17
C HIS A 83 -21.66 12.35 6.51
N LYS A 84 -22.88 11.83 6.53
CA LYS A 84 -23.70 11.62 7.73
C LYS A 84 -24.01 10.14 7.95
N CYS A 85 -23.09 9.26 7.55
CA CYS A 85 -23.22 7.83 7.81
C CYS A 85 -23.30 7.59 9.33
N ASP A 86 -23.80 6.43 9.73
CA ASP A 86 -23.93 6.12 11.14
C ASP A 86 -22.56 6.22 11.84
N GLY A 87 -22.53 6.92 12.98
CA GLY A 87 -21.31 7.16 13.74
C GLY A 87 -20.44 8.33 13.29
N ASN A 88 -20.66 8.92 12.10
CA ASN A 88 -19.84 10.05 11.64
C ASN A 88 -20.37 11.39 12.20
N GLY A 89 -19.53 12.08 12.98
CA GLY A 89 -19.85 13.35 13.63
C GLY A 89 -19.30 14.59 12.92
N ASP A 90 -18.30 14.43 12.07
CA ASP A 90 -17.47 15.50 11.49
C ASP A 90 -17.35 15.45 9.96
N GLY A 91 -18.05 14.50 9.31
CA GLY A 91 -17.99 14.32 7.87
C GLY A 91 -18.30 15.56 7.03
N GLN A 92 -17.60 15.67 5.90
CA GLN A 92 -17.70 16.75 4.93
C GLN A 92 -18.49 16.32 3.69
N PRO A 93 -19.29 17.22 3.08
CA PRO A 93 -20.13 16.86 1.95
C PRO A 93 -19.37 16.64 0.63
N GLN A 94 -18.05 16.79 0.62
CA GLN A 94 -17.16 16.60 -0.52
C GLN A 94 -16.03 15.65 -0.16
N THR A 95 -15.45 15.02 -1.17
CA THR A 95 -14.09 14.45 -1.12
C THR A 95 -13.18 15.27 -2.04
N ASN A 96 -11.85 15.08 -2.02
CA ASN A 96 -10.91 15.90 -2.79
C ASN A 96 -11.26 16.07 -4.29
N TRP A 97 -11.74 15.01 -4.96
CA TRP A 97 -12.02 15.02 -6.41
C TRP A 97 -13.51 14.85 -6.76
N GLY A 98 -14.40 15.16 -5.82
CA GLY A 98 -15.84 15.09 -6.04
C GLY A 98 -16.64 15.03 -4.76
N ALA A 99 -17.67 14.20 -4.76
CA ALA A 99 -18.41 13.81 -3.59
C ALA A 99 -18.66 12.31 -3.73
N LEU A 100 -17.61 11.51 -3.52
CA LEU A 100 -17.73 10.06 -3.66
C LEU A 100 -18.78 9.51 -2.69
N SER A 101 -19.38 8.39 -3.05
CA SER A 101 -20.26 7.66 -2.14
C SER A 101 -19.43 6.65 -1.35
N ALA A 102 -19.22 6.87 -0.06
CA ALA A 102 -18.55 5.92 0.83
C ALA A 102 -19.20 4.52 0.80
N TYR A 103 -20.51 4.43 0.54
CA TYR A 103 -21.22 3.16 0.42
C TYR A 103 -20.99 2.43 -0.91
N ALA A 104 -20.55 3.12 -1.96
CA ALA A 104 -20.51 2.59 -3.32
C ALA A 104 -19.17 2.70 -4.04
N VAL A 105 -18.21 3.45 -3.50
CA VAL A 105 -16.87 3.63 -4.08
C VAL A 105 -15.84 3.11 -3.10
N PRO A 106 -15.04 2.09 -3.48
CA PRO A 106 -13.90 1.70 -2.67
C PRO A 106 -12.82 2.78 -2.84
N TYR A 107 -12.56 3.55 -1.79
CA TYR A 107 -11.48 4.51 -1.77
C TYR A 107 -10.69 4.46 -0.47
N ILE A 108 -9.48 4.98 -0.53
CA ILE A 108 -8.59 5.21 0.61
C ILE A 108 -8.38 6.71 0.80
N VAL A 109 -7.95 7.07 2.00
CA VAL A 109 -7.61 8.44 2.40
C VAL A 109 -6.14 8.49 2.79
N ILE A 110 -5.49 9.62 2.49
CA ILE A 110 -4.12 9.89 2.95
C ILE A 110 -4.06 11.22 3.70
N PRO A 111 -3.06 11.47 4.54
CA PRO A 111 -2.90 12.77 5.19
C PRO A 111 -2.79 13.93 4.20
N ASP A 112 -3.50 15.03 4.45
CA ASP A 112 -3.52 16.19 3.56
C ASP A 112 -2.14 16.85 3.40
N MET A 113 -1.33 16.89 4.47
CA MET A 113 0.05 17.39 4.36
C MET A 113 0.90 16.53 3.43
N PHE A 114 0.72 15.21 3.45
CA PHE A 114 1.45 14.30 2.57
C PHE A 114 0.99 14.45 1.12
N LEU A 115 -0.32 14.53 0.88
CA LEU A 115 -0.88 14.83 -0.43
C LEU A 115 -0.32 16.15 -0.97
N ALA A 116 -0.31 17.19 -0.14
CA ALA A 116 0.16 18.51 -0.53
C ALA A 116 1.62 18.53 -0.97
N ALA A 117 2.47 17.73 -0.33
CA ALA A 117 3.89 17.58 -0.69
C ALA A 117 4.13 16.71 -1.94
N ASN A 118 3.16 15.89 -2.37
CA ASN A 118 3.34 14.86 -3.40
C ASN A 118 2.34 14.98 -4.57
N LYS A 119 1.71 16.15 -4.78
CA LYS A 119 0.67 16.38 -5.82
C LYS A 119 1.10 15.99 -7.24
N ASP A 120 2.39 16.11 -7.56
CA ASP A 120 2.90 15.79 -8.90
C ASP A 120 2.77 14.30 -9.25
N ILE A 121 2.88 13.43 -8.24
CA ILE A 121 2.76 11.98 -8.38
C ILE A 121 1.38 11.45 -7.95
N LEU A 122 0.61 12.26 -7.22
CA LEU A 122 -0.76 11.98 -6.76
C LEU A 122 -1.74 13.06 -7.27
N PRO A 123 -1.99 13.15 -8.58
CA PRO A 123 -2.92 14.14 -9.14
C PRO A 123 -4.39 13.88 -8.77
N GLY A 124 -4.73 12.67 -8.31
CA GLY A 124 -6.06 12.30 -7.82
C GLY A 124 -6.65 11.09 -8.50
N ASN A 125 -7.61 10.42 -7.82
CA ASN A 125 -8.24 9.18 -8.30
C ASN A 125 -7.23 8.10 -8.72
N ASN A 126 -6.02 8.16 -8.19
CA ASN A 126 -4.97 7.15 -8.40
C ASN A 126 -5.47 5.79 -7.91
N VAL A 127 -5.26 4.73 -8.67
CA VAL A 127 -5.60 3.37 -8.26
C VAL A 127 -4.80 3.02 -7.00
N ALA A 128 -5.49 2.45 -6.03
CA ALA A 128 -4.93 1.93 -4.80
C ALA A 128 -5.25 0.44 -4.65
N ALA A 129 -4.39 -0.28 -3.94
CA ALA A 129 -4.65 -1.62 -3.46
C ALA A 129 -4.62 -1.65 -1.93
N VAL A 130 -5.53 -2.40 -1.34
CA VAL A 130 -5.65 -2.62 0.10
C VAL A 130 -5.59 -4.12 0.36
N ILE A 131 -4.68 -4.55 1.23
CA ILE A 131 -4.53 -5.95 1.63
C ILE A 131 -4.97 -6.07 3.08
N CYS A 132 -6.00 -6.88 3.32
CA CYS A 132 -6.68 -7.04 4.59
C CYS A 132 -7.33 -8.43 4.64
N GLY A 133 -7.36 -9.07 5.83
CA GLY A 133 -8.02 -10.38 5.99
C GLY A 133 -7.52 -11.48 5.05
N GLY A 134 -6.25 -11.41 4.61
CA GLY A 134 -5.64 -12.36 3.65
C GLY A 134 -6.12 -12.19 2.20
N LYS A 135 -6.81 -11.11 1.88
CA LYS A 135 -7.31 -10.77 0.54
C LYS A 135 -6.77 -9.42 0.10
N MET A 136 -6.90 -9.13 -1.19
CA MET A 136 -6.51 -7.84 -1.76
C MET A 136 -7.64 -7.26 -2.60
N PHE A 137 -7.87 -5.96 -2.43
CA PHE A 137 -8.96 -5.21 -3.05
C PHE A 137 -8.42 -3.93 -3.67
N TYR A 138 -9.03 -3.49 -4.77
CA TYR A 138 -8.71 -2.24 -5.44
C TYR A 138 -9.68 -1.14 -5.07
N GLY A 139 -9.18 0.08 -5.06
CA GLY A 139 -9.94 1.30 -4.90
C GLY A 139 -9.20 2.45 -5.57
N VAL A 140 -9.57 3.67 -5.17
CA VAL A 140 -8.87 4.89 -5.59
C VAL A 140 -8.40 5.69 -4.38
N LEU A 141 -7.38 6.52 -4.55
CA LEU A 141 -7.18 7.67 -3.69
C LEU A 141 -8.37 8.61 -3.90
N GLY A 142 -9.27 8.63 -2.91
CA GLY A 142 -10.55 9.34 -3.01
C GLY A 142 -10.57 10.64 -2.23
N ASP A 143 -9.81 10.71 -1.13
CA ASP A 143 -9.79 11.87 -0.25
C ASP A 143 -8.48 12.04 0.55
N SER A 144 -8.41 13.13 1.31
CA SER A 144 -7.32 13.42 2.23
C SER A 144 -7.82 13.84 3.61
N ASN A 145 -7.15 13.35 4.66
CA ASN A 145 -7.48 13.71 6.04
C ASN A 145 -6.89 15.09 6.37
N GLY A 146 -7.78 16.06 6.60
CA GLY A 146 -7.44 17.44 6.96
C GLY A 146 -7.47 17.72 8.47
N ASP A 147 -7.65 16.71 9.31
CA ASP A 147 -7.82 16.89 10.76
C ASP A 147 -6.53 17.25 11.48
N ASN A 148 -6.66 17.52 12.78
CA ASN A 148 -5.52 17.76 13.65
C ASN A 148 -5.64 16.96 14.95
N PRO A 149 -4.89 15.86 15.12
CA PRO A 149 -3.82 15.38 14.22
C PRO A 149 -4.37 14.68 12.95
N GLN A 150 -3.61 14.76 11.85
CA GLN A 150 -3.86 13.93 10.67
C GLN A 150 -3.46 12.48 10.92
N ILE A 151 -4.23 11.55 10.39
CA ILE A 151 -3.99 10.11 10.51
C ILE A 151 -3.90 9.43 9.14
N THR A 152 -3.36 8.22 9.11
CA THR A 152 -3.45 7.29 7.98
C THR A 152 -4.36 6.13 8.38
N GLY A 153 -4.92 5.39 7.43
CA GLY A 153 -5.70 4.18 7.74
C GLY A 153 -7.19 4.36 7.50
N GLU A 154 -7.63 5.54 7.08
CA GLU A 154 -9.02 5.73 6.69
C GLU A 154 -9.32 5.18 5.29
N ALA A 155 -10.47 4.55 5.16
CA ALA A 155 -11.01 4.08 3.90
C ALA A 155 -12.53 4.22 3.88
N SER A 156 -13.10 4.27 2.68
CA SER A 156 -14.55 4.28 2.49
C SER A 156 -15.26 3.17 3.29
N TRP A 157 -16.47 3.45 3.76
CA TRP A 157 -17.37 2.45 4.36
C TRP A 157 -17.43 1.12 3.58
N LEU A 158 -17.48 1.19 2.25
CA LEU A 158 -17.47 0.01 1.38
C LEU A 158 -16.18 -0.81 1.53
N MET A 159 -15.01 -0.16 1.46
CA MET A 159 -13.72 -0.84 1.61
C MET A 159 -13.60 -1.46 3.00
N ALA A 160 -13.90 -0.67 4.03
CA ALA A 160 -13.77 -1.10 5.43
C ALA A 160 -14.59 -2.35 5.74
N ARG A 161 -15.89 -2.32 5.39
CA ARG A 161 -16.77 -3.47 5.63
C ARG A 161 -16.54 -4.64 4.67
N THR A 162 -15.83 -4.42 3.56
CA THR A 162 -15.37 -5.52 2.71
C THR A 162 -14.18 -6.24 3.32
N CYS A 163 -13.24 -5.51 3.90
CA CYS A 163 -12.11 -6.07 4.65
C CYS A 163 -12.57 -6.83 5.89
N PHE A 164 -13.47 -6.22 6.68
CA PHE A 164 -13.87 -6.72 8.00
C PHE A 164 -15.39 -6.83 8.14
N PRO A 165 -16.05 -7.75 7.40
CA PRO A 165 -17.52 -7.84 7.34
C PRO A 165 -18.19 -8.28 8.66
N LYS A 166 -17.41 -8.66 9.67
CA LYS A 166 -17.88 -9.14 10.97
C LYS A 166 -17.68 -8.14 12.11
N GLU A 167 -17.01 -7.02 11.85
CA GLU A 167 -16.64 -6.04 12.87
C GLU A 167 -17.61 -4.86 12.98
N ASP A 168 -18.60 -4.82 12.09
CA ASP A 168 -19.62 -3.77 12.03
C ASP A 168 -19.02 -2.36 11.99
N LEU A 169 -18.02 -2.17 11.13
CA LEU A 169 -17.32 -0.89 11.00
C LEU A 169 -18.25 0.22 10.50
N GLN A 170 -18.13 1.40 11.10
CA GLN A 170 -18.93 2.59 10.85
C GLN A 170 -18.14 3.85 11.27
N GLY A 171 -18.66 5.06 11.12
CA GLY A 171 -17.88 6.29 11.28
C GLY A 171 -17.22 6.50 12.66
N ASN A 172 -17.63 5.76 13.69
CA ASN A 172 -17.02 5.76 15.02
C ASN A 172 -16.57 4.37 15.51
N ASN A 173 -16.44 3.40 14.60
CA ASN A 173 -15.98 2.04 14.91
C ASN A 173 -15.03 1.56 13.83
N ALA A 174 -13.80 1.29 14.24
CA ALA A 174 -12.68 0.96 13.36
C ALA A 174 -12.14 -0.43 13.62
N HIS A 175 -11.42 -0.98 12.64
CA HIS A 175 -10.59 -2.15 12.85
C HIS A 175 -9.27 -1.72 13.47
N SER A 176 -9.12 -1.84 14.80
CA SER A 176 -7.95 -1.30 15.54
C SER A 176 -6.57 -1.94 15.23
N PRO A 177 -6.45 -3.23 14.87
CA PRO A 177 -5.14 -3.82 14.58
C PRO A 177 -4.41 -3.15 13.41
N LYS A 178 -3.12 -2.89 13.59
CA LYS A 178 -2.22 -2.35 12.56
C LYS A 178 -1.75 -3.43 11.57
N ASP A 179 -2.68 -4.04 10.85
CA ASP A 179 -2.40 -5.17 9.95
C ASP A 179 -2.88 -4.97 8.50
N VAL A 180 -3.42 -3.79 8.19
CA VAL A 180 -3.88 -3.44 6.84
C VAL A 180 -2.74 -2.81 6.07
N THR A 181 -2.44 -3.38 4.90
CA THR A 181 -1.44 -2.81 3.99
C THR A 181 -2.11 -2.01 2.89
N TYR A 182 -1.65 -0.79 2.72
CA TYR A 182 -2.08 0.12 1.68
C TYR A 182 -0.96 0.28 0.65
N ILE A 183 -1.31 0.21 -0.63
CA ILE A 183 -0.40 0.41 -1.76
C ILE A 183 -1.07 1.42 -2.69
N LEU A 184 -0.44 2.58 -2.86
CA LEU A 184 -0.98 3.66 -3.69
C LEU A 184 -0.11 3.82 -4.94
N PHE A 185 -0.66 3.47 -6.11
CA PHE A 185 0.06 3.55 -7.37
C PHE A 185 0.19 5.01 -7.82
N THR A 186 1.41 5.41 -8.16
CA THR A 186 1.77 6.80 -8.42
C THR A 186 1.92 7.13 -9.90
N GLY A 187 1.79 8.41 -10.24
CA GLY A 187 1.92 8.94 -11.58
C GLY A 187 0.60 8.99 -12.34
N LYS A 188 0.60 9.71 -13.47
CA LYS A 188 -0.60 9.97 -14.27
C LYS A 188 -1.23 8.70 -14.84
N GLU A 189 -0.42 7.71 -15.19
CA GLU A 189 -0.90 6.43 -15.72
C GLU A 189 -1.70 5.63 -14.68
N ALA A 190 -1.50 5.90 -13.38
CA ALA A 190 -2.23 5.26 -12.31
C ALA A 190 -3.59 5.92 -12.02
N VAL A 191 -3.93 7.04 -12.67
CA VAL A 191 -5.22 7.73 -12.47
C VAL A 191 -6.33 6.96 -13.16
N LEU A 192 -7.38 6.62 -12.42
CA LEU A 192 -8.56 5.99 -13.01
C LEU A 192 -9.23 6.97 -14.00
N PRO A 193 -9.48 6.58 -15.27
CA PRO A 193 -9.94 7.51 -16.29
C PRO A 193 -11.37 7.97 -16.04
N ASP A 194 -11.73 9.17 -16.49
CA ASP A 194 -13.08 9.76 -16.35
C ASP A 194 -14.20 8.93 -17.00
N THR A 195 -13.85 7.97 -17.88
CA THR A 195 -14.82 7.00 -18.43
C THR A 195 -15.20 5.92 -17.41
N ALA A 196 -14.37 5.70 -16.39
CA ALA A 196 -14.51 4.69 -15.35
C ALA A 196 -14.86 5.27 -13.97
N ILE A 197 -14.77 6.59 -13.78
CA ILE A 197 -15.18 7.29 -12.56
C ILE A 197 -15.84 8.63 -12.88
N ASN A 198 -16.88 8.96 -12.13
CA ASN A 198 -17.46 10.30 -12.12
C ASN A 198 -17.41 10.88 -10.71
N LYS A 199 -17.94 12.10 -10.54
CA LYS A 199 -17.91 12.84 -9.27
C LYS A 199 -18.47 12.08 -8.05
N ASN A 200 -19.25 11.01 -8.23
CA ASN A 200 -19.88 10.27 -7.13
C ASN A 200 -19.54 8.77 -7.11
N TYR A 201 -19.22 8.16 -8.26
CA TYR A 201 -19.18 6.71 -8.42
C TYR A 201 -18.08 6.25 -9.38
N ILE A 202 -17.52 5.07 -9.11
CA ILE A 202 -16.88 4.24 -10.13
C ILE A 202 -17.98 3.68 -11.03
N THR A 203 -17.89 4.00 -12.33
CA THR A 203 -18.85 3.56 -13.36
C THR A 203 -18.40 2.30 -14.08
N ASP A 204 -17.10 1.99 -14.03
CA ASP A 204 -16.51 0.80 -14.64
C ASP A 204 -15.51 0.14 -13.69
N PHE A 205 -15.98 -0.91 -13.01
CA PHE A 205 -15.19 -1.72 -12.10
C PHE A 205 -14.22 -2.65 -12.83
N ASP A 206 -14.48 -3.01 -14.09
CA ASP A 206 -13.55 -3.84 -14.87
C ASP A 206 -12.30 -3.04 -15.24
N THR A 207 -12.46 -1.75 -15.54
CA THR A 207 -11.31 -0.83 -15.71
C THR A 207 -10.52 -0.69 -14.41
N LEU A 208 -11.17 -0.47 -13.25
CA LEU A 208 -10.48 -0.42 -11.95
C LEU A 208 -9.66 -1.71 -11.72
N ARG A 209 -10.29 -2.88 -11.87
CA ARG A 209 -9.65 -4.18 -11.64
C ARG A 209 -8.50 -4.44 -12.60
N SER A 210 -8.69 -4.19 -13.90
CA SER A 210 -7.65 -4.44 -14.89
C SER A 210 -6.42 -3.54 -14.70
N MET A 211 -6.62 -2.27 -14.35
CA MET A 211 -5.54 -1.36 -13.98
C MET A 211 -4.83 -1.81 -12.70
N GLY A 212 -5.61 -2.14 -11.67
CA GLY A 212 -5.07 -2.63 -10.40
C GLY A 212 -4.24 -3.90 -10.55
N ASP A 213 -4.76 -4.91 -11.26
CA ASP A 213 -4.07 -6.19 -11.52
C ASP A 213 -2.78 -5.95 -12.31
N LYS A 214 -2.81 -5.06 -13.31
CA LYS A 214 -1.65 -4.67 -14.10
C LYS A 214 -0.55 -4.07 -13.21
N PHE A 215 -0.87 -3.06 -12.41
CA PHE A 215 0.13 -2.39 -11.57
C PHE A 215 0.66 -3.30 -10.46
N ALA A 216 -0.21 -4.08 -9.83
CA ALA A 216 0.20 -5.02 -8.78
C ALA A 216 1.15 -6.10 -9.30
N ARG A 217 0.91 -6.62 -10.51
CA ARG A 217 1.81 -7.60 -11.15
C ARG A 217 3.14 -6.96 -11.55
N ALA A 218 3.12 -5.75 -12.08
CA ALA A 218 4.33 -5.02 -12.42
C ALA A 218 5.19 -4.76 -11.17
N LEU A 219 4.56 -4.30 -10.09
CA LEU A 219 5.22 -4.13 -8.79
C LEU A 219 5.83 -5.45 -8.30
N ALA A 220 5.05 -6.53 -8.26
CA ALA A 220 5.55 -7.84 -7.84
C ALA A 220 6.72 -8.35 -8.70
N SER A 221 6.68 -8.10 -10.00
CA SER A 221 7.76 -8.48 -10.93
C SER A 221 9.04 -7.70 -10.67
N ASN A 222 8.95 -6.40 -10.36
CA ASN A 222 10.11 -5.59 -9.98
C ASN A 222 10.70 -6.06 -8.63
N LEU A 223 9.86 -6.43 -7.66
CA LEU A 223 10.31 -6.95 -6.36
C LEU A 223 11.01 -8.31 -6.47
N ALA A 224 10.64 -9.14 -7.44
CA ALA A 224 11.27 -10.44 -7.67
C ALA A 224 12.62 -10.35 -8.41
N THR A 225 12.93 -9.19 -9.01
CA THR A 225 14.18 -9.00 -9.75
C THR A 225 15.30 -8.67 -8.77
N PRO A 226 16.38 -9.48 -8.70
CA PRO A 226 17.54 -9.12 -7.88
C PRO A 226 18.04 -7.75 -8.33
N THR A 227 18.05 -6.78 -7.43
CA THR A 227 18.63 -5.47 -7.71
C THR A 227 20.12 -5.69 -7.99
N THR A 228 20.51 -5.76 -9.26
CA THR A 228 21.91 -5.60 -9.65
C THR A 228 22.28 -4.17 -9.27
N VAL A 229 22.79 -4.01 -8.06
CA VAL A 229 23.54 -2.82 -7.68
C VAL A 229 24.73 -2.79 -8.63
N SER A 230 24.63 -1.98 -9.68
CA SER A 230 25.79 -1.59 -10.48
C SER A 230 26.71 -0.82 -9.54
N THR A 231 27.65 -1.54 -8.92
CA THR A 231 28.82 -0.92 -8.31
C THR A 231 29.57 -0.25 -9.45
N ALA A 232 29.36 1.05 -9.61
CA ALA A 232 30.19 1.90 -10.45
C ALA A 232 31.61 1.75 -9.93
N THR A 233 32.39 0.91 -10.59
CA THR A 233 33.82 0.78 -10.35
C THR A 233 34.42 2.09 -10.85
N ALA A 234 34.75 2.98 -9.93
CA ALA A 234 35.53 4.17 -10.23
C ALA A 234 36.91 3.72 -10.69
N THR A 235 37.11 3.70 -12.00
CA THR A 235 38.40 3.51 -12.66
C THR A 235 39.31 4.67 -12.27
N THR A 236 40.22 4.45 -11.33
CA THR A 236 41.38 5.33 -11.13
C THR A 236 42.40 5.03 -12.21
N THR A 237 42.48 5.90 -13.22
CA THR A 237 43.63 6.01 -14.12
C THR A 237 44.82 6.60 -13.36
N ALA A 238 45.85 5.79 -13.13
CA ALA A 238 47.19 6.26 -12.82
C ALA A 238 48.16 5.57 -13.79
N GLY A 239 48.89 6.39 -14.55
CA GLY A 239 49.90 5.96 -15.49
C GLY A 239 51.24 5.62 -14.85
N ASP A 240 52.09 5.07 -15.71
CA ASP A 240 53.54 4.88 -15.64
C ASP A 240 54.15 3.69 -14.87
N SER A 241 54.52 2.71 -15.69
CA SER A 241 55.89 2.22 -15.93
C SER A 241 56.66 1.43 -14.85
N ALA A 242 56.94 0.19 -15.26
CA ALA A 242 58.22 -0.54 -15.20
C ALA A 242 58.52 -1.56 -14.07
N ALA A 243 59.01 -2.71 -14.57
CA ALA A 243 59.99 -3.64 -14.00
C ALA A 243 59.54 -4.78 -13.05
N ALA A 244 59.47 -5.98 -13.66
CA ALA A 244 60.20 -7.21 -13.34
C ALA A 244 60.17 -7.86 -11.93
N MET A 245 59.88 -9.17 -11.99
CA MET A 245 60.54 -10.30 -11.30
C MET A 245 59.81 -11.01 -10.14
N SER A 246 59.29 -12.20 -10.47
CA SER A 246 59.26 -13.49 -9.74
C SER A 246 59.47 -13.50 -8.21
N ARG A 247 58.51 -14.08 -7.46
CA ARG A 247 58.63 -15.43 -6.84
C ARG A 247 57.45 -15.76 -5.88
N VAL A 248 56.98 -17.00 -6.00
CA VAL A 248 56.65 -17.98 -4.93
C VAL A 248 55.56 -17.65 -3.90
N GLY A 249 54.50 -18.48 -3.94
CA GLY A 249 53.94 -19.20 -2.79
C GLY A 249 52.95 -18.46 -1.90
N GLN A 250 51.73 -18.98 -1.76
CA GLN A 250 51.34 -19.82 -0.61
C GLN A 250 49.81 -20.03 -0.59
N GLU A 251 49.41 -21.28 -0.36
CA GLU A 251 48.03 -21.76 -0.26
C GLU A 251 47.26 -21.12 0.92
N GLY A 252 46.03 -20.70 0.65
CA GLY A 252 45.05 -20.27 1.66
C GLY A 252 43.88 -21.26 1.73
N ARG A 253 43.92 -22.09 2.78
CA ARG A 253 43.01 -23.18 3.12
C ARG A 253 41.60 -22.68 3.46
N MET A 254 40.60 -23.22 2.75
CA MET A 254 39.17 -23.00 2.99
C MET A 254 38.76 -23.67 4.33
N MET A 255 38.21 -22.90 5.26
CA MET A 255 37.77 -23.38 6.57
C MET A 255 36.26 -23.66 6.51
N MET A 256 35.87 -24.92 6.34
CA MET A 256 34.49 -25.38 6.49
C MET A 256 34.13 -25.41 7.98
N ILE A 257 33.12 -24.61 8.36
CA ILE A 257 32.50 -24.67 9.69
C ILE A 257 31.35 -25.69 9.60
N ALA A 258 31.52 -26.83 10.24
CA ALA A 258 30.48 -27.85 10.42
C ALA A 258 29.58 -27.46 11.61
N LEU A 259 28.30 -27.21 11.33
CA LEU A 259 27.26 -27.04 12.36
C LEU A 259 26.86 -28.41 12.91
N MET A 260 27.17 -28.65 14.19
CA MET A 260 26.67 -29.81 14.95
C MET A 260 25.19 -29.61 15.28
N VAL A 261 24.38 -30.59 14.87
CA VAL A 261 22.97 -30.74 15.26
C VAL A 261 22.92 -31.48 16.59
N TRP A 262 22.26 -30.91 17.60
CA TRP A 262 21.84 -31.62 18.81
C TRP A 262 20.32 -31.77 18.79
N ALA A 263 19.86 -33.01 18.63
CA ALA A 263 18.46 -33.40 18.84
C ALA A 263 18.26 -33.75 20.32
N VAL A 264 17.36 -33.05 21.00
CA VAL A 264 16.90 -33.43 22.34
C VAL A 264 15.65 -34.29 22.19
N MET A 265 15.79 -35.58 22.50
CA MET A 265 14.67 -36.48 22.74
C MET A 265 13.99 -36.07 24.06
N VAL A 266 12.68 -35.86 24.03
CA VAL A 266 11.84 -35.88 25.23
C VAL A 266 10.99 -37.15 25.17
N THR A 267 11.29 -38.09 26.06
CA THR A 267 10.46 -39.26 26.34
C THR A 267 9.51 -38.98 27.51
N ILE A 268 8.30 -39.47 27.32
CA ILE A 268 7.08 -39.44 28.13
C ILE A 268 7.24 -40.09 29.51
N THR A 269 6.48 -39.63 30.50
CA THR A 269 5.87 -40.52 31.52
C THR A 269 4.47 -40.06 31.91
N LEU A 270 3.51 -40.95 31.62
CA LEU A 270 2.21 -41.27 32.25
C LEU A 270 1.30 -40.15 32.77
#